data_AF-A0A928L8A3-F1
#
_entry.id   AF-A0A928L8A3-F1
#
_cell.length_a   1.000
_cell.length_b   1.000
_cell.length_c   1.000
_cell.angle_alpha   90.00
_cell.angle_beta   90.00
_cell.angle_gamma   90.00
#
_symmetry.space_group_name_H-M   'P 1'
#
loop_
_entity.id
_entity.type
_entity.pdbx_description
1 polymer ?
#
loop_
_entity_poly.entity_id
_entity_poly.type
_entity_poly.pdbx_seq_one_letter_code
_entity_poly.pdbx_strand_id
1 'polypeptide(L)' 'MNTITQITTRRQAIIKYAEKKGVTAAARRYNVGRASIYRLIERYNGILESLKDRSHRPLISIQRKK' A
#
# COMPACT_ATOMS: atom_id res chain seq x y z
N MET A 1 7.28 -15.72 7.48
CA MET A 1 5.95 -15.08 7.51
C MET A 1 6.14 -13.69 8.11
N ASN A 2 5.80 -12.61 7.39
CA ASN A 2 5.97 -11.26 7.93
C ASN A 2 4.68 -10.84 8.64
N THR A 3 4.79 -10.29 9.85
CA THR A 3 3.61 -9.80 10.59
C THR A 3 2.97 -8.62 9.86
N ILE A 4 1.67 -8.40 10.09
CA ILE A 4 0.92 -7.28 9.49
C ILE A 4 1.65 -5.95 9.76
N THR A 5 2.21 -5.79 10.96
CA THR A 5 3.01 -4.63 11.36
C THR A 5 4.31 -4.48 10.56
N GLN A 6 5.01 -5.57 10.24
CA GLN A 6 6.22 -5.51 9.42
C GLN A 6 5.93 -5.09 7.97
N ILE A 7 4.78 -5.54 7.43
CA ILE A 7 4.37 -5.18 6.07
C ILE A 7 4.02 -3.69 6.00
N THR A 8 3.24 -3.18 6.95
CA THR A 8 2.84 -1.75 6.97
C THR A 8 4.04 -0.82 7.20
N THR A 9 4.94 -1.18 8.12
CA THR A 9 6.18 -0.40 8.36
C THR A 9 7.09 -0.39 7.13
N ARG A 10 7.25 -1.52 6.45
CA ARG A 10 7.99 -1.56 5.17
C ARG A 10 7.35 -0.66 4.11
N ARG A 11 6.02 -0.70 3.95
CA ARG A 11 5.29 0.17 3.02
C ARG A 11 5.48 1.65 3.37
N GLN A 12 5.42 2.01 4.65
CA GLN A 12 5.67 3.38 5.10
C GLN A 12 7.10 3.84 4.78
N ALA A 13 8.10 2.98 4.98
CA ALA A 13 9.49 3.28 4.65
C ALA A 13 9.70 3.52 3.13
N ILE A 14 9.01 2.75 2.28
CA ILE A 14 9.02 2.93 0.83
C ILE A 14 8.45 4.30 0.46
N ILE A 15 7.30 4.67 1.03
CA ILE A 15 6.64 5.96 0.76
C ILE A 15 7.52 7.13 1.19
N LYS A 16 7.99 7.15 2.45
CA LYS A 16 8.87 8.20 2.97
C LYS A 16 10.14 8.37 2.15
N TYR A 17 10.70 7.26 1.66
CA TYR A 17 11.86 7.31 0.79
C TYR A 17 11.52 7.85 -0.60
N ALA A 18 10.37 7.48 -1.17
CA ALA A 18 9.88 7.99 -2.45
C ALA A 18 9.57 9.49 -2.40
N GLU A 19 9.03 10.00 -1.29
CA GLU A 19 8.81 11.44 -1.06
C GLU A 19 10.14 12.20 -1.03
N LYS A 20 11.18 11.64 -0.39
CA LYS A 20 12.49 12.30 -0.25
C LYS A 20 13.39 12.18 -1.49
N LYS A 21 13.35 11.07 -2.21
CA LYS A 21 14.31 10.70 -3.27
C LYS A 21 13.67 10.40 -4.62
N GLY A 22 12.34 10.42 -4.70
CA GLY A 22 11.57 10.09 -5.90
C GLY A 22 11.24 8.61 -6.04
N VAL A 23 10.16 8.35 -6.78
CA VAL A 23 9.62 6.99 -7.02
C VAL A 23 10.62 6.08 -7.73
N THR A 24 11.42 6.61 -8.67
CA THR A 24 12.43 5.81 -9.39
C THR A 24 13.51 5.28 -8.46
N ALA A 25 13.99 6.09 -7.51
CA ALA A 25 15.00 5.70 -6.56
C ALA A 25 14.44 4.68 -5.55
N ALA A 26 13.20 4.89 -5.09
CA ALA A 26 12.50 3.96 -4.22
C ALA A 26 12.30 2.58 -4.89
N ALA A 27 11.92 2.57 -6.18
CA ALA A 27 11.72 1.35 -6.94
C ALA A 27 12.99 0.49 -7.00
N ARG A 28 14.13 1.12 -7.28
CA ARG A 28 15.45 0.45 -7.30
C ARG A 28 15.86 -0.04 -5.91
N ARG A 29 15.71 0.79 -4.87
CA ARG A 29 16.16 0.48 -3.50
C ARG A 29 15.37 -0.68 -2.88
N TYR A 30 14.07 -0.71 -3.06
CA TYR A 30 13.19 -1.67 -2.40
C TYR A 30 12.73 -2.82 -3.30
N ASN A 31 13.25 -2.87 -4.53
CA ASN A 31 12.88 -3.82 -5.57
C ASN A 31 11.36 -3.95 -5.75
N VAL A 32 10.70 -2.80 -5.93
CA VAL A 32 9.24 -2.71 -6.12
C VAL A 32 8.91 -1.90 -7.35
N GLY A 33 7.91 -2.35 -8.11
CA GLY A 33 7.43 -1.63 -9.28
C GLY A 33 6.90 -0.24 -8.93
N ARG A 34 7.14 0.73 -9.83
CA ARG A 34 6.67 2.12 -9.68
C ARG A 34 5.17 2.21 -9.45
N ALA A 35 4.39 1.42 -10.18
CA ALA A 35 2.92 1.36 -10.03
C ALA A 35 2.49 0.96 -8.62
N SER A 36 3.22 0.04 -7.98
CA SER A 36 2.95 -0.34 -6.59
C SER A 36 3.26 0.80 -5.62
N ILE A 37 4.34 1.55 -5.86
CA ILE A 37 4.67 2.73 -5.05
C ILE A 37 3.58 3.81 -5.19
N TYR A 38 3.11 4.11 -6.41
CA TYR A 38 2.01 5.05 -6.61
C TYR A 38 0.73 4.62 -5.88
N ARG A 39 0.35 3.34 -5.98
CA ARG A 39 -0.80 2.80 -5.25
C ARG A 39 -0.65 2.83 -3.72
N LEU A 40 0.59 2.85 -3.21
CA LEU A 40 0.85 2.99 -1.79
C LEU A 40 0.76 4.45 -1.36
N ILE A 41 1.32 5.38 -2.16
CA ILE A 41 1.22 6.82 -1.94
C ILE A 41 -0.24 7.27 -1.95
N GLU A 42 -1.02 6.85 -2.94
CA GLU A 42 -2.46 7.16 -3.04
C GLU A 42 -3.28 6.65 -1.84
N ARG A 43 -2.84 5.55 -1.23
CA ARG A 43 -3.49 5.00 -0.03
C ARG A 43 -3.05 5.64 1.27
N TYR A 44 -1.92 6.36 1.28
CA TYR A 44 -1.26 6.76 2.52
C TYR A 44 -1.78 8.11 3.04
N ASN A 45 -2.58 8.06 4.10
CA ASN A 45 -3.10 9.24 4.78
C ASN A 45 -2.20 9.70 5.95
N GLY A 46 -0.93 9.28 5.99
CA GLY A 46 -0.01 9.57 7.10
C GLY A 46 -0.04 8.57 8.26
N ILE A 47 -1.05 7.68 8.31
CA ILE A 47 -1.23 6.67 9.38
C ILE A 47 -0.90 5.26 8.87
N LEU A 48 -0.25 4.43 9.68
CA LEU A 48 0.10 3.03 9.33
C LEU A 48 -1.11 2.17 8.96
N GLU A 49 -2.25 2.40 9.61
CA GLU A 49 -3.52 1.71 9.37
C GLU A 49 -3.99 1.82 7.92
N SER A 50 -3.72 2.95 7.26
CA SER A 50 -4.10 3.19 5.86
C SER A 50 -3.40 2.25 4.87
N LEU A 51 -2.26 1.68 5.29
CA LEU A 51 -1.45 0.76 4.50
C LEU A 51 -1.73 -0.72 4.78
N LYS A 52 -2.69 -1.04 5.66
CA LYS A 52 -3.12 -2.42 5.89
C LYS A 52 -3.82 -2.97 4.65
N ASP A 53 -3.75 -4.29 4.49
CA ASP A 53 -4.48 -4.96 3.43
C ASP A 53 -5.99 -4.80 3.65
N ARG A 54 -6.70 -4.39 2.60
CA ARG A 54 -8.15 -4.27 2.61
C ARG A 54 -8.76 -5.63 2.30
N SER A 55 -9.99 -5.85 2.76
CA SER A 55 -10.75 -7.04 2.41
C SER A 55 -10.90 -7.15 0.88
N HIS A 56 -10.64 -8.33 0.34
CA HIS A 56 -10.89 -8.65 -1.08
C HIS A 56 -12.35 -9.08 -1.32
N ARG A 57 -13.18 -9.11 -0.27
CA ARG A 57 -14.58 -9.50 -0.41
C ARG A 57 -15.36 -8.36 -1.09
N PRO A 58 -16.11 -8.63 -2.17
CA PRO A 58 -16.98 -7.63 -2.76
C PRO A 58 -18.05 -7.21 -1.74
N LEU A 59 -18.24 -5.91 -1.56
CA LEU A 59 -19.25 -5.33 -0.66
C LEU A 59 -20.66 -5.31 -1.27
N ILE A 60 -20.93 -6.15 -2.27
CA ILE A 60 -22.22 -6.14 -2.96
C ILE A 60 -23.20 -7.01 -2.17
N SER A 61 -24.11 -6.36 -1.43
CA SER A 61 -25.38 -6.96 -1.06
C SER A 61 -26.20 -7.11 -2.35
N ILE A 62 -26.04 -8.24 -3.03
CA ILE A 62 -26.89 -8.57 -4.17
C ILE A 62 -28.29 -8.82 -3.61
N GLN A 63 -29.13 -7.79 -3.58
CA GLN A 63 -30.58 -7.98 -3.54
C GLN A 63 -30.96 -8.69 -4.84
N ARG A 64 -30.87 -10.02 -4.86
CA ARG A 64 -31.47 -10.83 -5.92
C ARG A 64 -32.97 -10.62 -5.82
N LYS A 65 -33.52 -9.69 -6.60
CA LYS A 65 -34.96 -9.65 -6.87
C LYS A 65 -35.32 -10.96 -7.58
N LYS A 66 -36.21 -11.72 -6.95
CA LYS A 66 -36.84 -12.92 -7.49
C LYS A 66 -37.93 -12.52 -8.48
#